data_AF-A0A7C7U977-F1
#
_entry.id   AF-A0A7C7U977-F1
#
_cell.length_a   1.000
_cell.length_b   1.000
_cell.length_c   1.000
_cell.angle_alpha   90.00
_cell.angle_beta   90.00
_cell.angle_gamma   90.00
#
_symmetry.space_group_name_H-M   'P 1'
#
loop_
_entity.id
_entity.type
_entity.pdbx_description
1 polymer ?
#
loop_
_entity_poly.entity_id
_entity_poly.type
_entity_poly.pdbx_seq_one_letter_code
_entity_poly.pdbx_strand_id
1 'polypeptide(L)'
;MLSPARRRQAVSHVKARLGQSERRICRALGISRSAVRYEPQPRVDESALTSCIVRLAGQYGRYGYRRVHALLQSQGWQVSHGRVMRIWRCEGLKVPSKQPSQGSPATGLP
;
A
#
# COMPACT_ATOMS: atom_id res chain seq x y z
N MET A 1 16.47 -9.48 10.62
CA MET A 1 16.86 -8.12 10.22
C MET A 1 15.74 -7.12 10.55
N LEU A 2 16.05 -5.93 11.06
CA LEU A 2 15.06 -4.88 11.36
C LEU A 2 14.61 -4.15 10.08
N SER A 3 13.34 -3.75 10.00
CA SER A 3 12.83 -2.91 8.91
C SER A 3 13.46 -1.50 8.97
N PRO A 4 13.55 -0.77 7.84
CA PRO A 4 14.07 0.60 7.83
C PRO A 4 13.32 1.54 8.79
N ALA A 5 12.00 1.38 8.91
CA ALA A 5 11.18 2.13 9.85
C ALA A 5 11.58 1.86 11.32
N ARG A 6 11.77 0.58 11.69
CA ARG A 6 12.21 0.22 13.05
C ARG A 6 13.63 0.73 13.37
N ARG A 7 14.52 0.73 12.38
CA ARG A 7 15.87 1.31 12.51
C ARG A 7 15.80 2.81 12.81
N ARG A 8 14.97 3.57 12.09
CA ARG A 8 14.73 5.00 12.35
C ARG A 8 14.15 5.24 13.73
N GLN A 9 13.16 4.45 14.14
CA GLN A 9 12.56 4.53 15.47
C GLN A 9 13.59 4.30 16.58
N ALA A 10 14.46 3.29 16.44
CA ALA A 10 15.52 3.03 17.41
C ALA A 10 16.48 4.22 17.55
N VAL A 11 16.93 4.81 16.42
CA VAL A 11 17.81 5.99 16.44
C VAL A 11 17.12 7.20 17.08
N SER A 12 15.86 7.45 16.73
CA SER A 12 15.06 8.54 17.32
C SER A 12 14.88 8.36 18.83
N HIS A 13 14.63 7.13 19.29
CA HIS A 13 14.45 6.81 20.70
C HIS A 13 15.72 7.07 21.51
N VAL A 14 16.88 6.60 21.02
CA VAL A 14 18.17 6.82 21.69
C VAL A 14 18.54 8.30 21.69
N LYS A 15 18.27 9.02 20.59
CA LYS A 15 18.50 10.47 20.50
C LYS A 15 17.69 11.22 21.55
N ALA A 16 16.41 10.89 21.71
CA ALA A 16 15.53 11.50 22.69
C ALA A 16 15.95 11.20 24.14
N ARG A 17 16.46 10.00 24.43
CA ARG A 17 16.86 9.60 25.80
C ARG A 17 18.24 10.08 26.22
N LEU A 18 19.21 10.09 25.30
CA LEU A 18 20.62 10.29 25.64
C LEU A 18 21.20 11.61 25.11
N GLY A 19 20.46 12.37 24.31
CA GLY A 19 20.91 13.67 23.75
C GLY A 19 22.14 13.57 22.83
N GLN A 20 22.52 12.37 22.41
CA GLN A 20 23.72 12.14 21.61
C GLN A 20 23.51 12.49 20.14
N SER A 21 24.61 12.78 19.44
CA SER A 21 24.58 13.03 18.00
C SER A 21 24.16 11.77 17.22
N GLU A 22 23.42 11.98 16.12
CA GLU A 22 22.98 10.89 15.22
C GLU A 22 24.15 9.99 14.80
N ARG A 23 25.33 10.57 14.55
CA ARG A 23 26.54 9.82 14.18
C ARG A 23 26.97 8.83 15.25
N ARG A 24 26.96 9.23 16.53
CA ARG A 24 27.34 8.36 17.66
C ARG A 24 26.32 7.25 17.86
N ILE A 25 25.03 7.58 17.75
CA ILE A 25 23.93 6.63 17.87
C ILE A 25 23.97 5.59 16.75
N CYS A 26 24.11 6.03 15.49
CA CYS A 26 24.19 5.15 14.34
C CYS A 26 25.38 4.18 14.42
N ARG A 27 26.54 4.67 14.87
CA ARG A 27 27.74 3.84 15.09
C ARG A 27 27.51 2.78 16.17
N ALA A 28 26.89 3.15 17.28
CA ALA A 28 26.60 2.24 18.39
C ALA A 28 25.56 1.16 18.00
N LEU A 29 24.57 1.53 17.18
CA LEU A 29 23.51 0.61 16.75
C LEU A 29 23.86 -0.18 15.47
N GLY A 30 25.01 0.08 14.83
CA GLY A 30 25.37 -0.54 13.55
C GLY A 30 24.44 -0.16 12.39
N ILE A 31 23.79 1.00 12.47
CA ILE A 31 22.83 1.48 11.46
C ILE A 31 23.53 2.51 10.56
N SER A 32 23.36 2.39 9.24
CA SER A 32 23.86 3.42 8.32
C SER A 32 23.04 4.70 8.44
N ARG A 33 23.72 5.86 8.45
CA ARG A 33 23.04 7.17 8.46
C ARG A 33 22.14 7.37 7.25
N SER A 34 22.49 6.79 6.10
CA SER A 34 21.64 6.82 4.90
C SER A 34 20.29 6.15 5.12
N ALA A 35 20.25 5.02 5.83
CA ALA A 35 18.97 4.36 6.17
C ALA A 35 18.11 5.20 7.13
N VAL A 36 18.75 5.98 8.00
CA VAL A 36 18.06 6.88 8.94
C VAL A 36 17.46 8.08 8.21
N ARG A 37 18.25 8.70 7.32
CA ARG A 37 17.88 9.91 6.57
C ARG A 37 17.02 9.64 5.34
N TYR A 38 16.90 8.38 4.92
CA TYR A 38 16.12 8.03 3.74
C TYR A 38 14.64 8.37 3.97
N GLU A 39 14.17 9.35 3.20
CA GLU A 39 12.75 9.67 3.06
C GLU A 39 12.20 8.96 1.82
N PRO A 40 11.12 8.18 1.95
CA PRO A 40 10.46 7.60 0.79
C PRO A 40 9.92 8.71 -0.10
N GLN A 41 10.40 8.79 -1.33
CA GLN A 41 9.86 9.71 -2.33
C GLN A 41 8.73 8.99 -3.09
N PRO A 42 7.45 9.37 -2.87
CA PRO A 42 6.35 8.80 -3.65
C PRO A 42 6.49 9.24 -5.11
N ARG A 43 5.97 8.40 -6.02
CA ARG A 43 5.94 8.79 -7.43
C ARG A 43 4.90 9.88 -7.66
N VAL A 44 5.13 10.75 -8.64
CA VAL A 44 4.22 11.86 -8.97
C VAL A 44 2.81 11.38 -9.29
N ASP A 45 2.69 10.20 -9.91
CA ASP A 45 1.43 9.56 -10.30
C ASP A 45 0.73 8.80 -9.16
N GLU A 46 1.34 8.71 -7.97
CA GLU A 46 0.85 7.84 -6.90
C GLU A 46 -0.51 8.30 -6.35
N SER A 47 -0.72 9.60 -6.18
CA SER A 47 -2.01 10.16 -5.76
C SER A 47 -3.11 9.88 -6.79
N ALA A 48 -2.85 10.17 -8.07
CA ALA A 48 -3.79 9.95 -9.16
C ALA A 48 -4.16 8.46 -9.31
N LEU A 49 -3.16 7.57 -9.19
CA LEU A 49 -3.37 6.13 -9.21
C LEU A 49 -4.23 5.67 -8.02
N THR A 50 -3.95 6.16 -6.82
CA THR A 50 -4.75 5.85 -5.62
C THR A 50 -6.20 6.28 -5.78
N SER A 51 -6.45 7.52 -6.21
CA SER A 51 -7.81 8.02 -6.47
C SER A 51 -8.53 7.16 -7.51
N CYS A 52 -7.81 6.73 -8.56
CA CYS A 52 -8.39 5.86 -9.59
C CYS A 52 -8.73 4.47 -9.04
N ILE A 53 -7.87 3.89 -8.20
CA ILE A 53 -8.12 2.60 -7.52
C ILE A 53 -9.34 2.70 -6.61
N VAL A 54 -9.42 3.74 -5.77
CA VAL A 54 -10.56 3.95 -4.85
C VAL A 54 -11.85 4.14 -5.62
N ARG A 55 -11.83 4.94 -6.69
CA ARG A 55 -12.98 5.13 -7.59
C ARG A 55 -13.45 3.80 -8.21
N LEU A 56 -12.52 3.01 -8.76
CA LEU A 56 -12.85 1.71 -9.35
C LEU A 56 -13.35 0.70 -8.32
N ALA A 57 -12.79 0.71 -7.11
CA ALA A 57 -13.26 -0.15 -6.02
C ALA A 57 -14.69 0.24 -5.58
N GLY A 58 -15.00 1.53 -5.50
CA GLY A 58 -16.35 2.02 -5.19
C GLY A 58 -17.36 1.70 -6.30
N GLN A 59 -16.97 1.88 -7.56
CA GLN A 59 -17.83 1.61 -8.72
C GLN A 59 -18.06 0.10 -8.93
N TYR A 60 -17.04 -0.72 -8.70
CA TYR A 60 -17.06 -2.16 -8.91
C TYR A 60 -16.83 -2.89 -7.59
N GLY A 61 -17.75 -2.70 -6.63
CA GLY A 61 -17.64 -3.24 -5.26
C GLY A 61 -17.29 -4.73 -5.19
N ARG A 62 -17.69 -5.56 -6.17
CA ARG A 62 -17.37 -7.00 -6.28
C ARG A 62 -15.94 -7.33 -6.72
N TYR A 63 -15.16 -6.34 -7.16
CA TYR A 63 -13.84 -6.57 -7.74
C TYR A 63 -12.76 -6.46 -6.66
N GLY A 64 -11.87 -7.45 -6.64
CA GLY A 64 -10.60 -7.34 -5.92
C GLY A 64 -9.53 -6.66 -6.77
N TYR A 65 -8.40 -6.37 -6.15
CA TYR A 65 -7.27 -5.65 -6.75
C TYR A 65 -6.79 -6.23 -8.11
N ARG A 66 -6.93 -7.55 -8.35
CA ARG A 66 -6.57 -8.19 -9.64
C ARG A 66 -7.45 -7.71 -10.79
N ARG A 67 -8.77 -7.59 -10.57
CA ARG A 67 -9.69 -7.08 -11.61
C ARG A 67 -9.55 -5.58 -11.78
N VAL A 68 -9.33 -4.85 -10.69
CA VAL A 68 -9.04 -3.40 -10.76
C VAL A 68 -7.74 -3.12 -11.50
N HIS A 69 -6.71 -3.96 -11.33
CA HIS A 69 -5.47 -3.87 -12.11
C HIS A 69 -5.71 -4.03 -13.62
N ALA A 70 -6.53 -5.00 -14.05
CA ALA A 70 -6.90 -5.14 -15.46
C ALA A 70 -7.64 -3.90 -16.01
N LEU A 71 -8.54 -3.31 -15.23
CA LEU A 71 -9.23 -2.06 -15.60
C LEU A 71 -8.28 -0.86 -15.69
N LEU A 72 -7.28 -0.81 -14.81
CA LEU A 72 -6.24 0.23 -14.89
C LEU A 72 -5.43 0.07 -16.17
N GLN A 73 -5.06 -1.16 -16.55
CA GLN A 73 -4.38 -1.41 -17.83
C GLN A 73 -5.24 -1.00 -19.04
N SER A 74 -6.54 -1.29 -19.03
CA SER A 74 -7.44 -0.85 -20.11
C SER A 74 -7.61 0.67 -20.17
N GLN A 75 -7.36 1.38 -19.06
CA GLN A 75 -7.32 2.85 -18.99
C GLN A 75 -5.93 3.43 -19.31
N GLY A 76 -4.97 2.60 -19.76
CA GLY A 76 -3.63 3.04 -20.16
C GLY A 76 -2.61 3.12 -19.02
N TRP A 77 -2.95 2.69 -17.81
CA TRP A 77 -1.99 2.71 -16.70
C TRP A 77 -0.95 1.60 -16.81
N GLN A 78 0.33 1.98 -16.84
CA GLN A 78 1.46 1.06 -16.81
C GLN A 78 1.89 0.76 -15.36
N VAL A 79 1.04 0.04 -14.63
CA VAL A 79 1.28 -0.29 -13.21
C VAL A 79 1.41 -1.79 -12.98
N SER A 80 2.27 -2.19 -12.06
CA SER A 80 2.41 -3.60 -11.67
C SER A 80 1.29 -4.03 -10.72
N HIS A 81 0.94 -5.31 -10.76
CA HIS A 81 -0.03 -5.91 -9.83
C HIS A 81 0.35 -5.68 -8.37
N GLY A 82 1.65 -5.79 -8.04
CA GLY A 82 2.15 -5.57 -6.68
C GLY A 82 1.98 -4.12 -6.20
N ARG A 83 2.08 -3.14 -7.11
CA ARG A 83 1.82 -1.72 -6.78
C ARG A 83 0.36 -1.50 -6.43
N VAL A 84 -0.56 -2.03 -7.25
CA VAL A 84 -2.00 -1.94 -6.99
C VAL A 84 -2.36 -2.64 -5.68
N MET A 85 -1.81 -3.83 -5.43
CA MET A 85 -2.02 -4.57 -4.18
C MET A 85 -1.53 -3.80 -2.94
N ARG A 86 -0.39 -3.10 -3.04
CA ARG A 86 0.12 -2.27 -1.94
C ARG A 86 -0.84 -1.12 -1.64
N ILE A 87 -1.23 -0.36 -2.66
CA ILE A 87 -2.17 0.77 -2.51
C ILE A 87 -3.50 0.26 -1.94
N TRP A 88 -4.01 -0.85 -2.47
CA TRP A 88 -5.24 -1.50 -1.98
C TRP A 88 -5.22 -1.77 -0.47
N ARG A 89 -4.09 -2.29 0.05
CA ARG A 89 -3.92 -2.55 1.48
C ARG A 89 -3.75 -1.26 2.29
N CYS A 90 -3.02 -0.27 1.77
CA CYS A 90 -2.80 1.01 2.43
C CYS A 90 -4.12 1.80 2.58
N GLU A 91 -4.97 1.78 1.56
CA GLU A 91 -6.30 2.41 1.56
C GLU A 91 -7.35 1.61 2.34
N GLY A 92 -6.99 0.47 2.94
CA GLY A 92 -7.91 -0.36 3.72
C GLY A 92 -9.03 -1.00 2.91
N LEU A 93 -8.88 -1.08 1.58
CA LEU A 93 -9.89 -1.67 0.70
C LEU A 93 -10.00 -3.18 1.00
N LYS A 94 -11.22 -3.64 1.27
CA LYS A 94 -11.49 -5.06 1.48
C LYS A 94 -11.94 -5.69 0.17
N VAL A 95 -11.33 -6.81 -0.21
CA VAL A 95 -11.92 -7.67 -1.24
C VAL A 95 -13.18 -8.27 -0.61
N PRO A 96 -14.38 -8.05 -1.18
CA PRO A 96 -15.57 -8.65 -0.62
C PRO A 96 -15.44 -10.18 -0.60
N SER A 97 -15.93 -10.80 0.47
CA SER A 97 -16.11 -12.25 0.49
C SER A 97 -17.04 -12.66 -0.65
N LYS A 98 -16.79 -13.85 -1.22
CA LYS A 98 -17.64 -14.44 -2.25
C LYS A 98 -19.06 -14.56 -1.69
N GLN A 99 -19.98 -13.72 -2.13
CA GLN A 99 -21.39 -13.91 -1.80
C GLN A 99 -21.85 -15.23 -2.42
N PRO A 100 -22.69 -16.03 -1.73
CA PRO A 100 -23.29 -17.21 -2.35
C PRO A 100 -24.01 -16.76 -3.62
N SER A 101 -23.87 -17.53 -4.70
CA SER A 101 -24.57 -17.26 -5.94
C SER A 101 -26.06 -17.18 -5.64
N GLN A 102 -26.64 -15.98 -5.73
CA GLN A 102 -28.08 -15.85 -5.88
C GLN A 102 -28.41 -16.57 -7.19
N GLY A 103 -28.92 -17.80 -7.06
CA GLY A 103 -29.48 -18.51 -8.20
C GLY A 103 -30.53 -17.60 -8.81
N SER A 104 -30.41 -17.32 -10.11
CA SER A 104 -31.45 -16.64 -10.85
C SER A 104 -32.77 -17.37 -10.56
N PRO A 105 -33.83 -16.69 -10.09
CA PRO A 105 -35.12 -17.36 -10.03
C PRO A 105 -35.48 -17.75 -11.46
N ALA A 106 -35.69 -19.05 -11.67
CA ALA A 106 -36.21 -19.57 -12.93
C ALA A 106 -37.49 -18.79 -13.24
N THR A 107 -37.45 -17.96 -14.27
CA THR A 107 -38.66 -17.37 -14.86
C THR A 107 -39.41 -18.51 -15.53
N GLY A 108 -40.31 -19.14 -14.77
CA GLY A 108 -41.42 -19.89 -15.35
C GLY A 108 -42.40 -18.87 -15.92
N LEU A 109 -42.37 -18.70 -17.24
CA LEU A 109 -43.49 -18.14 -17.98
C LEU A 109 -44.50 -19.28 -18.27
N PRO A 110 -45.80 -18.96 -18.42
CA PRO A 110 -46.93 -19.88 -18.24
C PRO A 110 -47.02 -21.00 -19.26
#